data_AF-A0A931YY50-F1
#
_entry.id   AF-A0A931YY50-F1
#
_cell.length_a   1.000
_cell.length_b   1.000
_cell.length_c   1.000
_cell.angle_alpha   90.00
_cell.angle_beta   90.00
_cell.angle_gamma   90.00
#
_symmetry.space_group_name_H-M   'P 1'
#
loop_
_entity.id
_entity.type
_entity.pdbx_description
1 polymer ?
#
loop_
_entity_poly.entity_id
_entity_poly.type
_entity_poly.pdbx_seq_one_letter_code
_entity_poly.pdbx_strand_id
1 'polypeptide(L)'
;MTTRYALGRRQGITEELVAALADYEAGPFTDREKAALRYADRMYVDHHTVDDALWGALRAQFSEDEVLELSWAIAEFIALGKIIYVLGMPYGGPA
;
A
#
# COMPACT_ATOMS: atom_id res chain seq x y z
N MET A 1 13.06 0.46 -7.23
CA MET A 1 12.12 -0.28 -6.35
C MET A 1 12.61 -1.69 -5.98
N THR A 2 13.83 -2.09 -6.38
CA THR A 2 14.44 -3.39 -6.04
C THR A 2 14.79 -3.52 -4.55
N THR A 3 15.16 -2.42 -3.90
CA THR A 3 15.63 -2.42 -2.50
C THR A 3 14.55 -2.81 -1.49
N ARG A 4 13.30 -2.36 -1.70
CA ARG A 4 12.18 -2.71 -0.81
C ARG A 4 11.57 -4.06 -1.13
N TYR A 5 11.59 -4.48 -2.40
CA TYR A 5 11.21 -5.84 -2.78
C TYR A 5 12.15 -6.88 -2.16
N ALA A 6 13.45 -6.61 -2.15
CA ALA A 6 14.44 -7.47 -1.49
C ALA A 6 14.22 -7.56 0.04
N LEU A 7 13.84 -6.47 0.70
CA LEU A 7 13.47 -6.48 2.12
C LEU A 7 12.14 -7.21 2.36
N GLY A 8 11.13 -6.96 1.52
CA GLY A 8 9.82 -7.62 1.58
C GLY A 8 9.93 -9.13 1.44
N ARG A 9 10.76 -9.64 0.51
CA ARG A 9 11.03 -11.08 0.38
C ARG A 9 11.61 -11.69 1.65
N ARG A 10 12.49 -10.96 2.37
CA ARG A 10 13.04 -11.40 3.66
C ARG A 10 12.00 -11.39 4.79
N GLN A 11 10.89 -10.68 4.61
CA GLN A 11 9.77 -10.60 5.55
C GLN A 11 8.57 -11.46 5.14
N GLY A 12 8.73 -12.31 4.10
CA GLY A 12 7.70 -13.25 3.67
C GLY A 12 6.77 -12.75 2.57
N ILE A 13 7.05 -11.58 1.95
CA ILE A 13 6.33 -11.16 0.74
C ILE A 13 6.75 -12.09 -0.42
N THR A 14 5.81 -12.92 -0.87
CA THR A 14 6.00 -13.87 -1.97
C THR A 14 5.64 -13.23 -3.31
N GLU A 15 6.14 -13.82 -4.40
CA GLU A 15 5.70 -13.43 -5.76
C GLU A 15 4.20 -13.65 -5.95
N GLU A 16 3.62 -14.64 -5.28
CA GLU A 16 2.18 -14.91 -5.29
C GLU A 16 1.38 -13.75 -4.66
N LEU A 17 1.82 -13.24 -3.50
CA LEU A 17 1.20 -12.08 -2.87
C LEU A 17 1.29 -10.85 -3.77
N VAL A 18 2.44 -10.64 -4.42
CA VAL A 18 2.62 -9.50 -5.33
C VAL A 18 1.73 -9.63 -6.57
N ALA A 19 1.63 -10.83 -7.15
CA ALA A 19 0.74 -11.09 -8.27
C ALA A 19 -0.74 -10.87 -7.91
N ALA A 20 -1.12 -11.17 -6.65
CA ALA A 20 -2.48 -10.98 -6.15
C ALA A 20 -2.84 -9.51 -5.86
N LEU A 21 -1.90 -8.57 -5.83
CA LEU A 21 -2.20 -7.16 -5.54
C LEU A 21 -3.15 -6.51 -6.57
N ALA A 22 -3.18 -7.00 -7.81
CA ALA A 22 -4.08 -6.48 -8.84
C ALA A 22 -5.57 -6.79 -8.55
N ASP A 23 -5.84 -7.85 -7.79
CA ASP A 23 -7.16 -8.26 -7.33
C ASP A 23 -7.07 -8.72 -5.88
N TYR A 24 -6.65 -7.81 -5.00
CA TYR A 24 -6.40 -8.14 -3.60
C TYR A 24 -7.66 -8.54 -2.83
N GLU A 25 -8.85 -8.20 -3.32
CA GLU A 25 -10.11 -8.59 -2.69
C GLU A 25 -10.32 -10.10 -2.78
N ALA A 26 -9.98 -10.71 -3.92
CA ALA A 26 -9.96 -12.16 -4.09
C ALA A 26 -8.63 -12.81 -3.66
N GLY A 27 -7.60 -12.01 -3.43
CA GLY A 27 -6.27 -12.46 -3.06
C GLY A 27 -6.14 -13.04 -1.65
N PRO A 28 -5.02 -13.73 -1.35
CA PRO A 28 -4.76 -14.40 -0.07
C PRO A 28 -4.31 -13.42 1.02
N PHE A 29 -5.01 -12.30 1.16
CA PHE A 29 -4.77 -11.27 2.16
C PHE A 29 -5.75 -11.43 3.32
N THR A 30 -5.32 -11.06 4.52
CA THR A 30 -6.19 -10.94 5.69
C THR A 30 -7.16 -9.76 5.54
N ASP A 31 -8.24 -9.75 6.31
CA ASP A 31 -9.20 -8.64 6.30
C ASP A 31 -8.54 -7.30 6.67
N ARG A 32 -7.57 -7.33 7.59
CA ARG A 32 -6.76 -6.17 7.99
C ARG A 32 -5.91 -5.64 6.83
N GLU A 33 -5.26 -6.52 6.07
CA GLU A 33 -4.48 -6.14 4.89
C GLU A 33 -5.37 -5.61 3.76
N LYS A 34 -6.53 -6.25 3.51
CA LYS A 34 -7.50 -5.75 2.51
C LYS A 34 -8.04 -4.37 2.87
N ALA A 35 -8.31 -4.11 4.15
CA ALA A 35 -8.71 -2.78 4.62
C ALA A 35 -7.62 -1.73 4.35
N ALA A 36 -6.35 -2.05 4.61
CA ALA A 36 -5.23 -1.16 4.31
C ALA A 36 -5.05 -0.92 2.80
N LEU A 37 -5.21 -1.95 1.97
CA LEU A 37 -5.10 -1.84 0.51
C LEU A 37 -6.22 -0.98 -0.09
N ARG A 38 -7.48 -1.19 0.33
CA ARG A 38 -8.60 -0.30 -0.04
C ARG A 38 -8.33 1.15 0.31
N TYR A 39 -7.78 1.40 1.50
CA TYR A 39 -7.43 2.75 1.93
C TYR A 39 -6.32 3.35 1.07
N ALA A 40 -5.27 2.60 0.79
CA ALA A 40 -4.17 3.02 -0.06
C ALA A 40 -4.65 3.38 -1.48
N ASP A 41 -5.55 2.59 -2.06
CA ASP A 41 -6.15 2.87 -3.37
C ASP A 41 -6.90 4.19 -3.37
N ARG A 42 -7.76 4.45 -2.37
CA ARG A 42 -8.48 5.72 -2.29
C ARG A 42 -7.53 6.89 -2.06
N MET A 43 -6.54 6.75 -1.17
CA MET A 43 -5.52 7.77 -0.95
C MET A 43 -4.74 8.12 -2.22
N TYR A 44 -4.48 7.15 -3.08
CA TYR A 44 -3.76 7.35 -4.34
C TYR A 44 -4.63 7.92 -5.46
N VAL A 45 -5.82 7.37 -5.67
CA VAL A 45 -6.71 7.69 -6.79
C VAL A 45 -7.51 8.97 -6.52
N ASP A 46 -8.23 9.01 -5.39
CA ASP A 46 -9.02 10.18 -4.98
C ASP A 46 -9.29 10.14 -3.46
N HIS A 47 -8.46 10.85 -2.71
CA HIS A 47 -8.52 10.89 -1.25
C HIS A 47 -9.79 11.57 -0.71
N HIS A 48 -10.55 12.31 -1.53
CA HIS A 48 -11.84 12.86 -1.12
C HIS A 48 -12.92 11.77 -0.96
N THR A 49 -12.69 10.58 -1.50
CA THR A 49 -13.58 9.43 -1.39
C THR A 49 -13.30 8.54 -0.17
N VAL A 50 -12.39 8.97 0.71
CA VAL A 50 -12.22 8.36 2.04
C VAL A 50 -13.38 8.83 2.91
N ASP A 51 -14.48 8.08 2.84
CA ASP A 51 -15.73 8.36 3.55
C ASP A 51 -15.81 7.65 4.91
N ASP A 52 -16.89 7.93 5.66
CA ASP A 52 -17.12 7.35 6.98
C ASP A 52 -17.21 5.82 6.96
N ALA A 53 -17.67 5.23 5.84
CA ALA A 53 -17.77 3.79 5.70
C ALA A 53 -16.38 3.15 5.58
N LEU A 54 -15.49 3.73 4.77
CA LEU A 54 -14.09 3.31 4.71
C LEU A 54 -13.40 3.54 6.04
N TRP A 55 -13.65 4.67 6.70
CA TRP A 55 -13.08 4.94 8.02
C TRP A 55 -13.50 3.92 9.07
N GLY A 56 -14.79 3.56 9.09
CA GLY A 56 -15.31 2.51 9.96
C GLY A 56 -14.66 1.16 9.70
N ALA A 57 -14.45 0.80 8.44
CA ALA A 57 -13.78 -0.44 8.06
C ALA A 57 -12.30 -0.47 8.50
N LEU A 58 -11.56 0.65 8.39
CA LEU A 58 -10.20 0.74 8.92
C LEU A 58 -10.18 0.61 10.44
N ARG A 59 -11.02 1.37 11.15
CA ARG A 59 -11.05 1.39 12.62
C ARG A 59 -11.50 0.06 13.24
N ALA A 60 -12.22 -0.77 12.47
CA ALA A 60 -12.53 -2.13 12.88
C ALA A 60 -11.29 -3.05 12.88
N GLN A 61 -10.26 -2.70 12.13
CA GLN A 61 -9.04 -3.49 11.96
C GLN A 61 -7.81 -2.88 12.61
N PHE A 62 -7.75 -1.55 12.78
CA PHE A 62 -6.60 -0.78 13.25
C PHE A 62 -6.97 0.17 14.39
N SER A 63 -6.04 0.41 15.33
CA SER A 63 -6.17 1.49 16.31
C SER A 63 -5.96 2.87 15.67
N GLU A 64 -6.30 3.96 16.38
CA GLU A 64 -6.05 5.32 15.89
C GLU A 64 -4.56 5.58 15.59
N ASP A 65 -3.66 5.12 16.46
CA ASP A 65 -2.22 5.28 16.27
C ASP A 65 -1.73 4.49 15.05
N GLU A 66 -2.21 3.26 14.88
CA GLU A 66 -1.89 2.43 13.71
C GLU A 66 -2.43 3.05 12.41
N VAL A 67 -3.60 3.66 12.47
CA VAL A 67 -4.22 4.37 11.35
C VAL A 67 -3.37 5.58 10.93
N LEU A 68 -2.86 6.35 11.91
CA LEU A 68 -1.98 7.48 11.64
C LEU A 68 -0.68 7.01 10.97
N GLU A 69 -0.04 5.98 11.52
CA GLU A 69 1.19 5.40 10.97
C GLU A 69 0.97 4.83 9.56
N LEU A 70 -0.13 4.12 9.34
CA LEU A 70 -0.52 3.59 8.04
C LEU A 70 -0.70 4.73 7.02
N SER A 71 -1.40 5.79 7.41
CA SER A 71 -1.62 6.97 6.57
C SER A 71 -0.30 7.64 6.19
N TRP A 72 0.62 7.77 7.14
CA TRP A 72 1.95 8.33 6.91
C TRP A 72 2.75 7.50 5.92
N ALA A 73 2.80 6.18 6.12
CA ALA A 73 3.49 5.26 5.22
C ALA A 73 2.93 5.37 3.79
N ILE A 74 1.61 5.29 3.63
CA ILE A 74 0.94 5.41 2.32
C ILE A 74 1.32 6.74 1.64
N ALA A 75 1.22 7.86 2.36
CA ALA A 75 1.55 9.18 1.83
C ALA A 75 3.02 9.27 1.37
N GLU A 76 3.97 8.72 2.13
CA GLU A 76 5.39 8.66 1.76
C GLU A 76 5.58 7.93 0.42
N PHE A 77 4.96 6.77 0.25
CA PHE A 77 5.11 5.97 -0.97
C PHE A 77 4.47 6.64 -2.19
N ILE A 78 3.32 7.29 -2.02
CA ILE A 78 2.67 8.06 -3.09
C ILE A 78 3.57 9.23 -3.53
N ALA A 79 4.08 10.01 -2.57
CA ALA A 79 4.96 11.14 -2.85
C ALA A 79 6.26 10.68 -3.52
N LEU A 80 6.86 9.61 -3.02
CA LEU A 80 8.08 9.05 -3.58
C LEU A 80 7.88 8.58 -5.03
N GLY A 81 6.78 7.89 -5.34
CA GLY A 81 6.47 7.46 -6.70
C GLY A 81 6.42 8.63 -7.68
N LYS A 82 5.80 9.74 -7.26
CA LYS A 82 5.74 10.99 -8.03
C LYS A 82 7.12 11.62 -8.22
N ILE A 83 7.95 11.65 -7.16
CA ILE A 83 9.32 12.17 -7.24
C ILE A 83 10.19 11.34 -8.19
N ILE A 84 10.12 10.00 -8.11
CA ILE A 84 10.85 9.10 -9.02
C ILE A 84 10.50 9.41 -10.47
N TYR A 85 9.20 9.57 -10.76
CA TYR A 85 8.71 9.91 -12.09
C TYR A 85 9.22 11.28 -12.56
N VAL A 86 9.05 12.32 -11.75
CA VAL A 86 9.45 13.70 -12.09
C VAL A 86 10.95 13.83 -12.34
N LEU A 87 11.77 13.11 -11.58
CA LEU A 87 13.23 13.16 -11.71
C LEU A 87 13.77 12.22 -12.81
N GLY A 88 12.92 11.45 -13.49
CA GLY A 88 13.34 10.49 -14.50
C GLY A 88 14.29 9.42 -13.96
N MET A 89 14.18 9.08 -12.68
CA MET A 89 15.11 8.14 -12.06
C MET A 89 14.90 6.74 -12.64
N PRO A 90 15.96 6.04 -13.08
CA PRO A 90 15.84 4.69 -13.59
C PRO A 90 15.29 3.75 -12.49
N TYR A 91 14.18 3.09 -12.79
CA TYR A 91 13.57 2.11 -11.91
C TYR A 91 13.70 0.70 -12.51
N GLY A 92 14.33 -0.22 -11.78
CA GLY A 92 14.42 -1.64 -12.18
C GLY A 92 15.63 -2.00 -13.05
N GLY A 93 16.85 -1.58 -12.69
CA GLY A 93 18.09 -2.13 -13.27
C GLY A 93 18.36 -3.58 -12.83
N PRO A 94 19.10 -4.37 -13.61
CA PRO A 94 19.24 -5.82 -13.41
C PRO A 94 19.90 -6.17 -12.07
N ALA A 95 19.46 -7.31 -11.54
CA ALA A 95 19.96 -7.96 -10.31
C ALA A 95 21.41 -8.45 -10.43
#